data_AF-J8E5C1-F1
#
_entry.id   AF-J8E5C1-F1
#
_cell.length_a   1.000
_cell.length_b   1.000
_cell.length_c   1.000
_cell.angle_alpha   90.00
_cell.angle_beta   90.00
_cell.angle_gamma   90.00
#
_symmetry.space_group_name_H-M   'P 1'
#
loop_
_entity.id
_entity.type
_entity.pdbx_description
1 polymer ?
#
loop_
_entity_poly.entity_id
_entity_poly.type
_entity_poly.pdbx_seq_one_letter_code
_entity_poly.pdbx_strand_id
1 'polypeptide(L)'
;MLPNFFKNVLYKGYRLQLHSPQPQAKKVPKRFIVNTSLKAGDAVSYELVSGNYIILKVIEIIEEWYGDRYPLFEMCDWEGKEIPSKEQIDQLDLKKRIYEDGKQEIIKLAIYSSGKRDTPAKRIQVVAEDINVVLDIEPPYDLICWKAFDDHLHTM
;
A
#
# COMPACT_ATOMS: atom_id res chain seq x y z
N MET A 1 -45.02 -35.95 -1.37
CA MET A 1 -46.15 -35.00 -1.30
C MET A 1 -46.15 -34.42 0.11
N LEU A 2 -45.59 -33.21 0.33
CA LEU A 2 -45.55 -32.62 1.67
C LEU A 2 -46.97 -32.25 2.12
N PRO A 3 -47.41 -32.62 3.34
CA PRO A 3 -48.77 -32.38 3.79
C PRO A 3 -49.09 -30.87 3.81
N ASN A 4 -50.32 -30.52 3.38
CA ASN A 4 -50.84 -29.14 3.28
C ASN A 4 -50.68 -28.28 4.55
N PHE A 5 -50.42 -28.90 5.70
CA PHE A 5 -50.17 -28.22 6.98
C PHE A 5 -48.85 -27.43 6.99
N PHE A 6 -47.77 -27.98 6.42
CA PHE A 6 -46.45 -27.33 6.43
C PHE A 6 -46.36 -26.12 5.50
N LYS A 7 -47.06 -26.14 4.35
CA LYS A 7 -47.13 -24.98 3.45
C LYS A 7 -47.76 -23.76 4.10
N ASN A 8 -48.83 -23.94 4.88
CA ASN A 8 -49.55 -22.82 5.51
C ASN A 8 -48.76 -22.13 6.62
N VAL A 9 -47.94 -22.86 7.39
CA VAL A 9 -47.10 -22.28 8.45
C VAL A 9 -45.94 -21.47 7.84
N LEU A 10 -45.31 -22.00 6.79
CA LEU A 10 -44.22 -21.32 6.09
C LEU A 10 -44.69 -20.00 5.45
N TYR A 11 -45.83 -20.01 4.75
CA TYR A 11 -46.42 -18.82 4.13
C TYR A 11 -46.83 -17.74 5.16
N LYS A 12 -47.34 -18.14 6.33
CA LYS A 12 -47.67 -17.21 7.41
C LYS A 12 -46.41 -16.57 8.02
N GLY A 13 -45.35 -17.36 8.24
CA GLY A 13 -44.06 -16.86 8.74
C GLY A 13 -43.41 -15.83 7.81
N TYR A 14 -43.40 -16.08 6.50
CA TYR A 14 -42.84 -15.16 5.51
C TYR A 14 -43.67 -13.89 5.34
N ARG A 15 -45.01 -13.99 5.35
CA ARG A 15 -45.87 -12.79 5.31
C ARG A 15 -45.65 -11.88 6.51
N LEU A 16 -45.51 -12.46 7.71
CA LEU A 16 -45.25 -11.69 8.93
C LEU A 16 -43.88 -10.97 8.90
N GLN A 17 -42.85 -11.57 8.31
CA GLN A 17 -41.55 -10.91 8.12
C GLN A 17 -41.59 -9.80 7.06
N LEU A 18 -42.33 -9.99 5.96
CA LEU A 18 -42.45 -8.97 4.90
C LEU A 18 -43.22 -7.72 5.35
N HIS A 19 -44.16 -7.86 6.29
CA HIS A 19 -44.93 -6.75 6.85
C HIS A 19 -44.36 -6.22 8.18
N SER A 20 -43.25 -6.79 8.66
CA SER A 20 -42.54 -6.24 9.81
C SER A 20 -41.83 -4.94 9.41
N PRO A 21 -41.71 -3.95 10.31
CA PRO A 21 -40.92 -2.77 10.02
C PRO A 21 -39.50 -3.23 9.65
N GLN A 22 -39.01 -2.78 8.50
CA GLN A 22 -37.64 -3.08 8.10
C GLN A 22 -36.70 -2.70 9.25
N PRO A 23 -35.71 -3.55 9.59
CA PRO A 23 -34.71 -3.21 10.57
C PRO A 23 -34.16 -1.83 10.25
N GLN A 24 -34.07 -0.95 11.25
CA GLN A 24 -33.50 0.39 11.03
C GLN A 24 -32.17 0.25 10.29
N ALA A 25 -32.02 1.05 9.24
CA ALA A 25 -30.84 1.03 8.39
C ALA A 25 -29.59 1.08 9.29
N LYS A 26 -28.83 -0.01 9.31
CA LYS A 26 -27.56 -0.05 10.06
C LYS A 26 -26.61 0.90 9.35
N LYS A 27 -26.04 1.85 10.11
CA LYS A 27 -24.99 2.73 9.60
C LYS A 27 -23.78 1.88 9.22
N VAL A 28 -23.56 1.68 7.93
CA VAL A 28 -22.36 1.01 7.42
C VAL A 28 -21.17 1.96 7.65
N PRO A 29 -20.08 1.52 8.29
CA PRO A 29 -18.89 2.34 8.45
C PRO A 29 -18.36 2.76 7.08
N LYS A 30 -18.07 4.05 6.91
CA LYS A 30 -17.44 4.55 5.68
C LYS A 30 -16.05 3.91 5.55
N ARG A 31 -15.78 3.30 4.40
CA ARG A 31 -14.47 2.75 4.04
C ARG A 31 -13.39 3.83 4.18
N PHE A 32 -12.22 3.43 4.66
CA PHE A 32 -11.01 4.25 4.58
C PHE A 32 -10.46 4.15 3.16
N ILE A 33 -10.24 5.31 2.52
CA ILE A 33 -9.65 5.42 1.19
C ILE A 33 -8.20 5.86 1.39
N VAL A 34 -7.27 5.08 0.84
CA VAL A 34 -5.83 5.40 0.83
C VAL A 34 -5.60 6.56 -0.12
N ASN A 35 -4.81 7.53 0.30
CA ASN A 35 -4.38 8.61 -0.56
C ASN A 35 -2.94 8.99 -0.22
N THR A 36 -2.23 9.55 -1.19
CA THR A 36 -0.86 10.03 -1.07
C THR A 36 -0.72 11.43 -1.65
N SER A 37 0.16 12.23 -1.06
CA SER A 37 0.57 13.54 -1.61
C SER A 37 1.82 13.45 -2.48
N LEU A 38 2.48 12.29 -2.50
CA LEU A 38 3.64 12.04 -3.36
C LEU A 38 3.23 12.02 -4.83
N LYS A 39 4.18 12.33 -5.70
CA LYS A 39 4.04 12.30 -7.16
C LYS A 39 5.18 11.48 -7.79
N ALA A 40 4.95 10.99 -9.00
CA ALA A 40 5.99 10.37 -9.80
C ALA A 40 7.21 11.30 -9.92
N GLY A 41 8.42 10.74 -9.78
CA GLY A 41 9.66 11.51 -9.78
C GLY A 41 9.99 12.21 -8.46
N ASP A 42 9.25 11.97 -7.37
CA ASP A 42 9.73 12.33 -6.03
C ASP A 42 10.77 11.31 -5.54
N ALA A 43 11.81 11.79 -4.87
CA ALA A 43 12.63 10.98 -3.98
C ALA A 43 12.24 11.27 -2.52
N VAL A 44 12.04 10.21 -1.76
CA VAL A 44 11.72 10.29 -0.34
C VAL A 44 12.82 9.62 0.48
N SER A 45 13.16 10.24 1.61
CA SER A 45 13.88 9.54 2.67
C SER A 45 12.88 8.81 3.56
N TYR A 46 13.28 7.64 4.04
CA TYR A 46 12.57 6.91 5.08
C TYR A 46 13.52 6.61 6.24
N GLU A 47 13.22 7.12 7.43
CA GLU A 47 13.98 6.88 8.66
C GLU A 47 13.69 5.47 9.18
N LEU A 48 14.70 4.61 9.26
CA LEU A 48 14.66 3.28 9.86
C LEU A 48 14.59 3.37 11.40
N VAL A 49 14.19 2.28 12.06
CA VAL A 49 14.19 2.18 13.52
C VAL A 49 15.60 2.37 14.12
N SER A 50 16.65 2.08 13.34
CA SER A 50 18.04 2.35 13.70
C SER A 50 18.41 3.84 13.73
N GLY A 51 17.57 4.71 13.17
CA GLY A 51 17.85 6.14 12.96
C GLY A 51 18.66 6.45 11.70
N ASN A 52 19.02 5.44 10.90
CA ASN A 52 19.54 5.64 9.56
C ASN A 52 18.39 5.88 8.57
N TYR A 53 18.70 6.47 7.42
CA TYR A 53 17.76 6.69 6.33
C TYR A 53 18.04 5.75 5.17
N ILE A 54 17.00 5.38 4.46
CA ILE A 54 17.06 4.82 3.10
C ILE A 54 16.41 5.80 2.12
N ILE A 55 16.68 5.63 0.83
CA ILE A 55 16.08 6.43 -0.25
C ILE A 55 15.16 5.56 -1.09
N LEU A 56 13.92 6.04 -1.28
CA LEU A 56 12.94 5.47 -2.19
C LEU A 56 12.59 6.50 -3.26
N LYS A 57 12.52 6.06 -4.50
CA LYS A 57 12.20 6.89 -5.66
C LYS A 57 10.82 6.50 -6.17
N VAL A 58 9.90 7.45 -6.26
CA VAL A 58 8.53 7.20 -6.71
C VAL A 58 8.55 7.00 -8.22
N ILE A 59 8.25 5.78 -8.65
CA ILE A 59 8.08 5.44 -10.06
C ILE A 59 6.79 6.07 -10.59
N GLU A 60 5.66 5.75 -9.94
CA GLU A 60 4.34 6.19 -10.33
C GLU A 60 3.37 6.10 -9.15
N ILE A 61 2.21 6.73 -9.26
CA ILE A 61 1.09 6.53 -8.34
C ILE A 61 0.13 5.48 -8.91
N ILE A 62 0.01 4.35 -8.21
CA ILE A 62 -1.01 3.34 -8.53
C ILE A 62 -2.36 3.89 -8.10
N GLU A 63 -3.31 3.91 -9.03
CA GLU A 63 -4.70 4.31 -8.79
C GLU A 63 -5.62 3.12 -8.99
N GLU A 64 -6.26 2.68 -7.90
CA GLU A 64 -7.23 1.60 -7.92
C GLU A 64 -8.63 2.12 -8.25
N TRP A 65 -9.45 1.28 -8.90
CA TRP A 65 -10.80 1.65 -9.33
C TRP A 65 -11.74 2.11 -8.21
N TYR A 66 -11.47 1.70 -6.96
CA TYR A 66 -12.21 2.13 -5.78
C TYR A 66 -11.72 3.44 -5.17
N GLY A 67 -10.75 4.10 -5.81
CA GLY A 67 -10.22 5.41 -5.43
C GLY A 67 -9.01 5.38 -4.49
N ASP A 68 -8.46 4.21 -4.17
CA ASP A 68 -7.21 4.13 -3.41
C ASP A 68 -6.04 4.58 -4.29
N ARG A 69 -5.16 5.42 -3.74
CA ARG A 69 -3.97 5.94 -4.40
C ARG A 69 -2.75 5.73 -3.53
N TYR A 70 -1.73 5.08 -4.04
CA TYR A 70 -0.48 4.84 -3.31
C TYR A 70 0.74 4.80 -4.24
N PRO A 71 1.90 5.22 -3.75
CA PRO A 71 3.13 5.24 -4.53
C PRO A 71 3.66 3.82 -4.80
N LEU A 72 4.19 3.64 -6.00
CA LEU A 72 5.10 2.56 -6.36
C LEU A 72 6.53 3.12 -6.33
N PHE A 73 7.44 2.41 -5.67
CA PHE A 73 8.82 2.84 -5.47
C PHE A 73 9.82 1.88 -6.11
N GLU A 74 10.93 2.42 -6.60
CA GLU A 74 12.20 1.71 -6.68
C GLU A 74 13.05 2.07 -5.44
N MET A 75 13.72 1.08 -4.87
CA MET A 75 14.55 1.27 -3.68
C MET A 75 16.02 1.43 -4.06
N CYS A 76 16.69 2.45 -3.53
CA CYS A 76 18.13 2.65 -3.72
C CYS A 76 18.93 1.71 -2.81
N ASP A 77 20.10 1.24 -3.28
CA ASP A 77 21.08 0.50 -2.47
C ASP A 77 21.92 1.47 -1.64
N TRP A 78 21.25 2.19 -0.74
CA TRP A 78 21.87 3.19 0.11
C TRP A 78 21.21 3.22 1.48
N GLU A 79 22.04 3.27 2.53
CA GLU A 79 21.65 3.50 3.91
C GLU A 79 22.65 4.46 4.56
N GLY A 80 22.18 5.50 5.23
CA GLY A 80 23.08 6.48 5.86
C GLY A 80 22.39 7.46 6.79
N LYS A 81 23.19 8.23 7.55
CA LYS A 81 22.66 9.22 8.51
C LYS A 81 22.40 10.60 7.92
N GLU A 82 23.09 10.92 6.82
CA GLU A 82 23.00 12.20 6.14
C GLU A 82 22.34 11.97 4.78
N ILE A 83 21.25 12.69 4.51
CA ILE A 83 20.48 12.54 3.28
C ILE A 83 21.31 13.09 2.11
N PRO A 84 21.54 12.31 1.04
CA PRO A 84 22.31 12.74 -0.12
C PRO A 84 21.61 13.88 -0.89
N SER A 85 22.39 14.65 -1.66
CA SER A 85 21.84 15.67 -2.57
C SER A 85 21.05 15.04 -3.72
N LYS A 86 20.25 15.84 -4.42
CA LYS A 86 19.50 15.37 -5.60
C LYS A 86 20.40 14.69 -6.64
N GLU A 87 21.53 15.31 -6.98
CA GLU A 87 22.46 14.80 -7.98
C GLU A 87 23.08 13.47 -7.56
N GLN A 88 23.31 13.29 -6.25
CA GLN A 88 23.79 12.03 -5.69
C GLN A 88 22.69 10.97 -5.74
N ILE A 89 21.43 11.32 -5.40
CA ILE A 89 20.27 10.43 -5.48
C ILE A 89 20.06 9.91 -6.90
N ASP A 90 20.20 10.76 -7.91
CA ASP A 90 20.06 10.37 -9.33
C ASP A 90 21.09 9.31 -9.76
N GLN A 91 22.23 9.24 -9.08
CA GLN A 91 23.32 8.32 -9.36
C GLN A 91 23.34 7.07 -8.48
N LEU A 92 22.45 6.97 -7.48
CA LEU A 92 22.40 5.79 -6.61
C LEU A 92 22.00 4.54 -7.39
N ASP A 93 22.76 3.47 -7.16
CA ASP A 93 22.38 2.14 -7.60
C ASP A 93 21.08 1.69 -6.94
N LEU A 94 20.34 0.81 -7.62
CA LEU A 94 19.10 0.24 -7.10
C LEU A 94 19.37 -1.03 -6.30
N LYS A 95 18.61 -1.22 -5.21
CA LYS A 95 18.69 -2.41 -4.38
C LYS A 95 18.24 -3.63 -5.17
N LYS A 96 19.04 -4.68 -5.08
CA LYS A 96 18.77 -5.99 -5.70
C LYS A 96 18.58 -7.05 -4.61
N ARG A 97 17.58 -7.90 -4.80
CA ARG A 97 17.43 -9.17 -4.08
C ARG A 97 18.20 -10.24 -4.84
N ILE A 98 18.95 -11.08 -4.11
CA ILE A 98 19.70 -12.22 -4.68
C ILE A 98 19.04 -13.50 -4.19
N TYR A 99 18.56 -14.32 -5.12
CA TYR A 99 17.95 -15.61 -4.83
C TYR A 99 19.00 -16.71 -4.63
N GLU A 100 18.61 -17.84 -4.01
CA GLU A 100 19.51 -18.98 -3.76
C GLU A 100 20.12 -19.56 -5.05
N ASP A 101 19.42 -19.43 -6.18
CA ASP A 101 19.87 -19.83 -7.52
C ASP A 101 20.83 -18.82 -8.17
N GLY A 102 21.15 -17.71 -7.48
CA GLY A 102 22.00 -16.62 -7.95
C GLY A 102 21.28 -15.59 -8.83
N LYS A 103 19.99 -15.76 -9.10
CA LYS A 103 19.20 -14.77 -9.85
C LYS A 103 19.13 -13.46 -9.05
N GLN A 104 19.26 -12.33 -9.76
CA GLN A 104 19.11 -11.00 -9.19
C GLN A 104 17.83 -10.35 -9.69
N GLU A 105 17.14 -9.65 -8.80
CA GLU A 105 15.94 -8.88 -9.13
C GLU A 105 15.98 -7.52 -8.44
N ILE A 106 15.68 -6.46 -9.17
CA ILE A 106 15.60 -5.11 -8.61
C ILE A 106 14.29 -4.98 -7.84
N ILE A 107 14.36 -4.37 -6.65
CA ILE A 107 13.22 -4.30 -5.73
C ILE A 107 12.28 -3.15 -6.13
N LYS A 108 11.03 -3.52 -6.45
CA LYS A 108 9.88 -2.61 -6.62
C LYS A 108 8.88 -2.78 -5.49
N LEU A 109 8.45 -1.69 -4.88
CA LEU A 109 7.59 -1.71 -3.69
C LEU A 109 6.38 -0.79 -3.88
N ALA A 110 5.17 -1.35 -3.88
CA ALA A 110 3.95 -0.58 -3.72
C ALA A 110 3.60 -0.50 -2.23
N ILE A 111 3.66 0.70 -1.64
CA ILE A 111 3.46 0.87 -0.19
C ILE A 111 2.22 1.72 0.09
N TYR A 112 1.23 1.10 0.75
CA TYR A 112 -0.03 1.76 1.09
C TYR A 112 -0.21 1.95 2.60
N SER A 113 -1.10 2.85 3.00
CA SER A 113 -1.52 2.97 4.40
C SER A 113 -2.72 2.05 4.64
N SER A 114 -2.63 1.09 5.57
CA SER A 114 -3.74 0.22 5.96
C SER A 114 -4.82 0.94 6.80
N GLY A 115 -4.54 2.15 7.27
CA GLY A 115 -5.48 3.01 7.99
C GLY A 115 -4.88 4.38 8.31
N LYS A 116 -5.67 5.28 8.91
CA LYS A 116 -5.25 6.67 9.22
C LYS A 116 -4.00 6.81 10.08
N ARG A 117 -3.66 5.80 10.88
CA ARG A 117 -2.51 5.80 11.80
C ARG A 117 -1.28 5.11 11.21
N ASP A 118 -1.40 4.52 10.03
CA ASP A 118 -0.35 3.74 9.39
C ASP A 118 0.59 4.62 8.55
N THR A 119 0.15 5.82 8.17
CA THR A 119 0.99 6.73 7.39
C THR A 119 2.20 7.19 8.21
N PRO A 120 3.44 6.97 7.73
CA PRO A 120 4.67 7.21 8.48
C PRO A 120 5.07 8.69 8.40
N ALA A 121 4.15 9.62 8.64
CA ALA A 121 4.33 11.06 8.39
C ALA A 121 5.53 11.69 9.11
N LYS A 122 6.05 11.06 10.17
CA LYS A 122 7.24 11.51 10.90
C LYS A 122 8.55 10.91 10.38
N ARG A 123 8.48 9.81 9.63
CA ARG A 123 9.63 9.04 9.16
C ARG A 123 9.85 9.19 7.66
N ILE A 124 8.86 9.71 6.92
CA ILE A 124 8.97 9.97 5.48
C ILE A 124 9.07 11.47 5.21
N GLN A 125 10.03 11.85 4.37
CA GLN A 125 10.18 13.22 3.90
C GLN A 125 10.55 13.22 2.42
N VAL A 126 9.91 14.08 1.63
CA VAL A 126 10.36 14.38 0.26
C VAL A 126 11.67 15.15 0.34
N VAL A 127 12.72 14.62 -0.29
CA VAL A 127 14.09 15.16 -0.23
C VAL A 127 14.57 15.69 -1.57
N ALA A 128 13.98 15.21 -2.67
CA ALA A 128 14.17 15.77 -4.00
C ALA A 128 12.91 15.53 -4.85
N GLU A 129 12.72 16.37 -5.85
CA GLU A 129 11.67 16.24 -6.87
C GLU A 129 12.33 16.17 -8.25
N ASP A 130 11.60 15.67 -9.25
CA ASP A 130 12.06 15.50 -10.64
C ASP A 130 13.37 14.70 -10.72
N ILE A 131 13.45 13.60 -9.98
CA ILE A 131 14.58 12.66 -10.00
C ILE A 131 14.44 11.68 -11.16
N ASN A 132 15.56 11.10 -11.57
CA ASN A 132 15.58 10.05 -12.58
C ASN A 132 15.16 8.71 -11.96
N VAL A 133 14.07 8.15 -12.50
CA VAL A 133 13.56 6.81 -12.20
C VAL A 133 13.99 5.87 -13.32
N VAL A 134 14.44 4.66 -12.97
CA VAL A 134 14.95 3.69 -13.94
C VAL A 134 13.89 2.65 -14.32
N LEU A 135 13.06 2.23 -13.37
CA LEU A 135 12.09 1.16 -13.57
C LEU A 135 10.74 1.66 -14.08
N ASP A 136 10.03 0.78 -14.78
CA ASP A 136 8.63 0.98 -15.19
C ASP A 136 7.65 0.51 -14.11
N ILE A 137 6.37 0.82 -14.34
CA ILE A 137 5.24 0.45 -13.49
C ILE A 137 4.88 -1.05 -13.53
N GLU A 138 5.39 -1.81 -14.50
CA GLU A 138 4.90 -3.16 -14.79
C GLU A 138 5.23 -4.15 -13.65
N PRO A 139 4.41 -5.18 -13.39
CA PRO A 139 4.75 -6.23 -12.42
C PRO A 139 6.02 -7.02 -12.81
N PRO A 140 6.71 -7.65 -11.85
CA PRO A 140 6.32 -7.80 -10.43
C PRO A 140 6.77 -6.64 -9.54
N TYR A 141 6.02 -6.41 -8.46
CA TYR A 141 6.38 -5.55 -7.34
C TYR A 141 5.77 -6.11 -6.05
N ASP A 142 6.41 -5.87 -4.90
CA ASP A 142 5.89 -6.27 -3.61
C ASP A 142 4.84 -5.25 -3.13
N LEU A 143 3.66 -5.73 -2.74
CA LEU A 143 2.57 -4.90 -2.20
C LEU A 143 2.54 -5.01 -0.67
N ILE A 144 2.89 -3.94 0.02
CA ILE A 144 3.03 -3.93 1.48
C ILE A 144 2.40 -2.68 2.10
N CYS A 145 2.16 -2.72 3.40
CA CYS A 145 1.71 -1.55 4.16
C CYS A 145 2.85 -0.98 5.01
N TRP A 146 2.79 0.32 5.30
CA TRP A 146 3.87 1.02 6.02
C TRP A 146 4.26 0.38 7.36
N LYS A 147 3.31 -0.05 8.20
CA LYS A 147 3.60 -0.77 9.45
C LYS A 147 4.37 -2.08 9.28
N ALA A 148 4.32 -2.71 8.11
CA ALA A 148 5.02 -3.96 7.81
C ALA A 148 6.32 -3.71 7.03
N PHE A 149 6.62 -2.46 6.68
CA PHE A 149 7.75 -2.15 5.83
C PHE A 149 9.09 -2.43 6.52
N ASP A 150 9.23 -2.07 7.81
CA ASP A 150 10.45 -2.38 8.57
C ASP A 150 10.71 -3.89 8.65
N ASP A 151 9.68 -4.69 8.94
CA ASP A 151 9.80 -6.15 8.96
C ASP A 151 10.16 -6.70 7.58
N HIS A 152 9.59 -6.13 6.52
CA HIS A 152 9.88 -6.53 5.15
C HIS A 152 11.35 -6.28 4.79
N LEU A 153 11.92 -5.13 5.17
CA LEU A 153 13.33 -4.80 4.95
C LEU A 153 14.29 -5.82 5.60
N HIS A 154 13.90 -6.44 6.73
CA HIS A 154 14.69 -7.50 7.38
C HIS A 154 14.67 -8.85 6.64
N THR A 155 13.72 -9.04 5.74
CA THR A 155 13.52 -10.30 5.00
C THR A 155 14.05 -10.26 3.57
N MET A 156 14.56 -9.10 3.12
CA MET A 156 15.06 -8.88 1.76
C MET A 156 16.48 -9.33 1.54
#